data_AF-A0A846QVZ7-F1
#
_entry.id   AF-A0A846QVZ7-F1
#
_cell.length_a   1.000
_cell.length_b   1.000
_cell.length_c   1.000
_cell.angle_alpha   90.00
_cell.angle_beta   90.00
_cell.angle_gamma   90.00
#
_symmetry.space_group_name_H-M   'P 1'
#
loop_
_entity.id
_entity.type
_entity.pdbx_description
1 polymer ?
#
loop_
_entity_poly.entity_id
_entity_poly.type
_entity_poly.pdbx_seq_one_letter_code
_entity_poly.pdbx_strand_id
1 'polypeptide(L)'
;MELDFSDIFEKYEALVADVDKVFAHVQAEHGDCVKCSVGCSDCCHALFDLSLVEALYLNTKFNERFAGQERSDILDRADEADRQTYKIKREAFKASREGALASEIMDMIAKARVRCSLLNDEGKCDLYDSRPVTCRLYGVPTAIGGRAHTCAKAGFEPGKQYPTVRIEKIQDRLMELSREIADAVESSYDQLSEMLVPLSMSLMNTYDAEFLGAGSKKNDAPAAAAPAQPTAPAPGAVAAEALSGKSCSTCGEKPGSSACDTCGGGTVWEIGASPERK
;
A
#
# COMPACT_ATOMS: atom_id res chain seq x y z
N MET A 1 16.39 20.88 15.59
CA MET A 1 16.52 19.53 16.14
C MET A 1 16.46 18.63 14.93
N GLU A 2 17.55 17.93 14.62
CA GLU A 2 17.58 16.99 13.51
C GLU A 2 16.82 15.75 13.98
N LEU A 3 15.74 15.41 13.27
CA LEU A 3 14.89 14.28 13.64
C LEU A 3 15.59 13.00 13.16
N ASP A 4 15.86 12.09 14.07
CA ASP A 4 16.51 10.82 13.78
C ASP A 4 15.48 9.68 13.84
N PHE A 5 15.35 8.96 12.73
CA PHE A 5 14.43 7.83 12.57
C PHE A 5 15.16 6.50 12.32
N SER A 6 16.48 6.46 12.54
CA SER A 6 17.33 5.31 12.18
C SER A 6 16.81 3.99 12.78
N ASP A 7 16.49 3.95 14.07
CA ASP A 7 15.95 2.75 14.73
C ASP A 7 14.64 2.25 14.12
N ILE A 8 13.78 3.17 13.68
CA ILE A 8 12.49 2.83 13.05
C ILE A 8 12.71 2.36 11.61
N PHE A 9 13.65 2.98 10.90
CA PHE A 9 14.07 2.55 9.57
C PHE A 9 14.68 1.15 9.59
N GLU A 10 15.48 0.78 10.60
CA GLU A 10 15.98 -0.59 10.75
C GLU A 10 14.82 -1.61 10.90
N LYS A 11 13.79 -1.27 11.69
CA LYS A 11 12.59 -2.11 11.81
C LYS A 11 11.81 -2.20 10.49
N TYR A 12 11.72 -1.10 9.74
CA TYR A 12 11.10 -1.08 8.42
C TYR A 12 11.89 -1.94 7.42
N GLU A 13 13.22 -1.83 7.39
CA GLU A 13 14.09 -2.63 6.54
C GLU A 13 13.99 -4.12 6.87
N ALA A 14 13.86 -4.49 8.15
CA ALA A 14 13.59 -5.86 8.56
C ALA A 14 12.24 -6.38 8.02
N LEU A 15 11.18 -5.56 8.07
CA LEU A 15 9.89 -5.89 7.47
C LEU A 15 10.01 -6.07 5.95
N VAL A 16 10.73 -5.18 5.28
CA VAL A 16 11.00 -5.28 3.84
C VAL A 16 11.74 -6.57 3.50
N ALA A 17 12.75 -6.94 4.29
CA ALA A 17 13.49 -8.18 4.09
C ALA A 17 12.59 -9.42 4.24
N ASP A 18 11.64 -9.41 5.16
CA ASP A 18 10.66 -10.49 5.29
C ASP A 18 9.69 -10.54 4.11
N VAL A 19 9.26 -9.39 3.59
CA VAL A 19 8.47 -9.31 2.35
C VAL A 19 9.24 -9.88 1.15
N ASP A 20 10.52 -9.56 1.02
CA ASP A 20 11.37 -10.09 -0.05
C ASP A 20 11.54 -11.62 0.07
N LYS A 21 11.64 -12.17 1.28
CA LYS A 21 11.67 -13.63 1.50
C LYS A 21 10.37 -14.29 1.04
N VAL A 22 9.22 -13.68 1.35
CA VAL A 22 7.91 -14.19 0.90
C VAL A 22 7.83 -14.19 -0.62
N PHE A 23 8.28 -13.12 -1.27
CA PHE A 23 8.34 -13.07 -2.73
C PHE A 23 9.23 -14.17 -3.31
N ALA A 24 10.44 -14.33 -2.76
CA ALA A 24 11.40 -15.35 -3.21
C ALA A 24 10.86 -16.77 -3.04
N HIS A 25 10.11 -17.03 -1.96
CA HIS A 25 9.45 -18.32 -1.73
C HIS A 25 8.40 -18.61 -2.81
N VAL A 26 7.50 -17.66 -3.10
CA VAL A 26 6.50 -17.84 -4.17
C VAL A 26 7.16 -17.99 -5.54
N GLN A 27 8.25 -17.27 -5.80
CA GLN A 27 9.02 -17.41 -7.03
C GLN A 27 9.70 -18.78 -7.13
N ALA A 28 10.18 -19.35 -6.02
CA ALA A 28 10.79 -20.68 -6.02
C ALA A 28 9.76 -21.79 -6.27
N GLU A 29 8.55 -21.67 -5.72
CA GLU A 29 7.48 -22.67 -5.88
C GLU A 29 6.72 -22.53 -7.20
N HIS A 30 6.56 -21.29 -7.70
CA HIS A 30 5.72 -20.95 -8.85
C HIS A 30 6.42 -20.02 -9.85
N GLY A 31 7.69 -20.30 -10.14
CA GLY A 31 8.54 -19.48 -11.02
C GLY A 31 7.95 -19.21 -12.41
N ASP A 32 7.27 -20.20 -13.00
CA ASP A 32 6.62 -20.05 -14.31
C ASP A 32 5.46 -19.03 -14.30
N CYS A 33 4.85 -18.81 -13.13
CA CYS A 33 3.78 -17.84 -12.94
C CYS A 33 4.32 -16.43 -12.62
N VAL A 34 5.48 -16.33 -11.96
CA VAL A 34 6.08 -15.05 -11.56
C VAL A 34 6.93 -14.47 -12.69
N LYS A 35 6.33 -13.60 -13.52
CA LYS A 35 7.02 -12.94 -14.64
C LYS A 35 7.70 -11.61 -14.26
N CYS A 36 7.71 -11.25 -12.99
CA CYS A 36 8.27 -9.98 -12.53
C CYS A 36 9.81 -10.01 -12.60
N SER A 37 10.39 -8.96 -13.15
CA SER A 37 11.84 -8.78 -13.31
C SER A 37 12.17 -7.29 -13.35
N VAL A 38 13.44 -6.93 -13.14
CA VAL A 38 13.91 -5.56 -13.34
C VAL A 38 13.61 -5.15 -14.79
N GLY A 39 12.89 -4.05 -14.99
CA GLY A 39 12.40 -3.61 -16.30
C GLY A 39 10.95 -4.00 -16.61
N CYS A 40 10.30 -4.82 -15.77
CA CYS A 40 8.84 -4.98 -15.81
C CYS A 40 8.18 -3.75 -15.17
N SER A 41 7.74 -2.80 -15.99
CA SER A 41 7.21 -1.50 -15.53
C SER A 41 5.69 -1.46 -15.33
N ASP A 42 4.99 -2.60 -15.30
CA ASP A 42 3.52 -2.60 -15.22
C ASP A 42 3.01 -1.98 -13.91
N CYS A 43 3.63 -2.35 -12.78
CA CYS A 43 3.33 -1.78 -11.47
C CYS A 43 3.68 -0.30 -11.36
N CYS A 44 4.63 0.18 -12.17
CA CYS A 44 5.06 1.58 -12.20
C CYS A 44 4.02 2.51 -12.84
N HIS A 45 2.86 1.99 -13.26
CA HIS A 45 1.72 2.79 -13.69
C HIS A 45 0.48 2.63 -12.78
N ALA A 46 0.57 1.83 -11.72
CA ALA A 46 -0.52 1.63 -10.78
C ALA A 46 -0.56 2.77 -9.76
N LEU A 47 -1.77 3.16 -9.36
CA LEU A 47 -1.99 4.12 -8.27
C LEU A 47 -2.04 3.40 -6.94
N PHE A 48 -1.25 3.90 -5.98
CA PHE A 48 -1.27 3.49 -4.59
C PHE A 48 -0.70 4.63 -3.73
N ASP A 49 -1.07 4.63 -2.46
CA ASP A 49 -0.51 5.54 -1.48
C ASP A 49 0.45 4.78 -0.54
N LEU A 50 1.38 5.51 0.04
CA LEU A 50 2.38 5.04 0.99
C LEU A 50 1.93 5.35 2.42
N SER A 51 2.27 4.47 3.35
CA SER A 51 2.23 4.80 4.77
C SER A 51 3.25 5.91 5.12
N LEU A 52 3.07 6.59 6.26
CA LEU A 52 4.01 7.64 6.70
C LEU A 52 5.45 7.13 6.80
N VAL A 53 5.67 5.95 7.39
CA VAL A 53 7.01 5.34 7.50
C VAL A 53 7.66 5.12 6.14
N GLU A 54 6.89 4.63 5.16
CA GLU A 54 7.39 4.41 3.79
C GLU A 54 7.68 5.74 3.09
N ALA A 55 6.83 6.74 3.28
CA ALA A 55 7.01 8.05 2.68
C ALA A 55 8.29 8.75 3.20
N LEU A 56 8.52 8.72 4.51
CA LEU A 56 9.73 9.23 5.16
C LEU A 56 10.99 8.48 4.74
N TYR A 57 10.93 7.14 4.74
CA TYR A 57 12.05 6.31 4.32
C TYR A 57 12.42 6.58 2.86
N LEU A 58 11.42 6.62 1.96
CA LEU A 58 11.64 6.89 0.54
C LEU A 58 12.21 8.29 0.31
N ASN A 59 11.68 9.31 1.01
CA ASN A 59 12.19 10.68 0.94
C ASN A 59 13.66 10.77 1.39
N THR A 60 14.01 10.07 2.47
CA THR A 60 15.38 10.00 2.99
C THR A 60 16.31 9.38 1.95
N LYS A 61 15.97 8.21 1.42
CA LYS A 61 16.78 7.53 0.38
C LYS A 61 16.85 8.31 -0.93
N PHE A 62 15.80 9.04 -1.29
CA PHE A 62 15.79 9.93 -2.44
C PHE A 62 16.79 11.08 -2.29
N ASN A 63 16.78 11.76 -1.14
CA ASN A 63 17.67 12.90 -0.87
C ASN A 63 19.13 12.45 -0.64
N GLU A 64 19.37 11.24 -0.13
CA GLU A 64 20.70 10.63 -0.07
C GLU A 64 21.27 10.33 -1.47
N ARG A 65 20.40 9.87 -2.40
CA ARG A 65 20.84 9.32 -3.69
C ARG A 65 20.96 10.34 -4.81
N PHE A 66 20.11 11.38 -4.81
CA PHE A 66 19.98 12.32 -5.93
C PHE A 66 20.21 13.77 -5.52
N ALA A 67 20.98 14.48 -6.34
CA ALA A 67 21.22 15.91 -6.21
C ALA A 67 21.29 16.58 -7.59
N GLY A 68 21.19 17.92 -7.63
CA GLY A 68 21.33 18.68 -8.87
C GLY A 68 20.27 18.33 -9.93
N GLN A 69 20.70 18.17 -11.18
CA GLN A 69 19.80 18.00 -12.32
C GLN A 69 18.98 16.70 -12.24
N GLU A 70 19.61 15.58 -11.87
CA GLU A 70 18.90 14.29 -11.73
C GLU A 70 17.74 14.36 -10.74
N ARG A 71 17.96 15.07 -9.62
CA ARG A 71 16.90 15.33 -8.62
C ARG A 71 15.78 16.17 -9.22
N SER A 72 16.12 17.23 -9.96
CA SER A 72 15.12 18.09 -10.62
C SER A 72 14.26 17.30 -11.60
N ASP A 73 14.87 16.45 -12.44
CA ASP A 73 14.16 15.67 -13.45
C ASP A 73 13.18 14.66 -12.82
N ILE A 74 13.52 14.09 -11.65
CA ILE A 74 12.60 13.23 -10.89
C ILE A 74 11.45 14.04 -10.30
N LEU A 75 11.71 15.24 -9.77
CA LEU A 75 10.68 16.11 -9.20
C LEU A 75 9.72 16.66 -10.26
N ASP A 76 10.20 16.95 -11.46
CA ASP A 76 9.34 17.35 -12.59
C ASP A 76 8.38 16.21 -12.97
N ARG A 77 8.88 14.96 -12.99
CA ARG A 77 8.02 13.77 -13.17
C ARG A 77 7.02 13.60 -12.02
N ALA A 78 7.42 13.95 -10.80
CA ALA A 78 6.57 13.89 -9.62
C ALA A 78 5.43 14.93 -9.68
N ASP A 79 5.71 16.17 -10.11
CA ASP A 79 4.69 17.20 -10.31
C ASP A 79 3.67 16.78 -11.37
N GLU A 80 4.11 16.23 -12.50
CA GLU A 80 3.20 15.73 -13.55
C GLU A 80 2.33 14.57 -13.04
N ALA A 81 2.93 13.59 -12.34
CA ALA A 81 2.18 12.47 -11.77
C ALA A 81 1.14 12.95 -10.74
N ASP A 82 1.46 13.95 -9.93
CA ASP A 82 0.53 14.52 -8.96
C ASP A 82 -0.62 15.26 -9.63
N ARG A 83 -0.34 16.07 -10.67
CA ARG A 83 -1.39 16.72 -11.47
C ARG A 83 -2.36 15.73 -12.10
N GLN A 84 -1.85 14.60 -12.60
CA GLN A 84 -2.68 13.53 -13.15
C GLN A 84 -3.54 12.88 -12.06
N THR A 85 -2.93 12.56 -10.92
CA THR A 85 -3.61 11.98 -9.76
C THR A 85 -4.70 12.92 -9.22
N TYR A 86 -4.45 14.22 -9.18
CA TYR A 86 -5.42 15.24 -8.78
C TYR A 86 -6.65 15.26 -9.70
N LYS A 87 -6.46 15.16 -11.02
CA LYS A 87 -7.57 15.09 -11.99
C LYS A 87 -8.45 13.85 -11.72
N ILE A 88 -7.82 12.69 -11.49
CA ILE A 88 -8.52 11.43 -11.19
C ILE A 88 -9.28 11.55 -9.86
N LYS A 89 -8.66 12.08 -8.81
CA LYS A 89 -9.32 12.33 -7.51
C LYS A 89 -10.52 13.26 -7.66
N ARG A 90 -10.40 14.31 -8.46
CA ARG A 90 -11.49 15.25 -8.75
C ARG A 90 -12.65 14.58 -9.50
N GLU A 91 -12.35 13.72 -10.47
CA GLU A 91 -13.36 12.94 -11.20
C GLU A 91 -14.08 11.95 -10.28
N ALA A 92 -13.32 11.20 -9.46
CA ALA A 92 -13.86 10.29 -8.46
C ALA A 92 -14.77 11.01 -7.45
N PHE A 93 -14.36 12.19 -6.97
CA PHE A 93 -15.18 13.00 -6.07
C PHE A 93 -16.47 13.48 -6.74
N LYS A 94 -16.39 13.91 -8.00
CA LYS A 94 -17.58 14.30 -8.77
C LYS A 94 -18.54 13.12 -8.93
N ALA A 95 -18.05 11.94 -9.31
CA ALA A 95 -18.85 10.73 -9.45
C ALA A 95 -19.52 10.33 -8.12
N SER A 96 -18.80 10.43 -7.00
CA SER A 96 -19.36 10.20 -5.66
C SER A 96 -20.53 11.14 -5.35
N ARG A 97 -20.39 12.43 -5.66
CA ARG A 97 -21.47 13.42 -5.48
C ARG A 97 -22.67 13.21 -6.39
N GLU A 98 -22.45 12.61 -7.55
CA GLU A 98 -23.51 12.25 -8.51
C GLU A 98 -24.19 10.92 -8.16
N GLY A 99 -23.79 10.26 -7.07
CA GLY A 99 -24.42 9.05 -6.54
C GLY A 99 -23.91 7.74 -7.15
N ALA A 100 -22.76 7.76 -7.83
CA ALA A 100 -22.12 6.54 -8.32
C ALA A 100 -21.82 5.56 -7.17
N LEU A 101 -21.86 4.26 -7.46
CA LEU A 101 -21.57 3.25 -6.44
C LEU A 101 -20.08 3.29 -6.07
N ALA A 102 -19.79 3.06 -4.78
CA ALA A 102 -18.40 3.03 -4.30
C ALA A 102 -17.54 2.03 -5.09
N SER A 103 -18.10 0.88 -5.45
CA SER A 103 -17.40 -0.12 -6.28
C SER A 103 -17.02 0.39 -7.67
N GLU A 104 -17.87 1.20 -8.30
CA GLU A 104 -17.60 1.77 -9.63
C GLU A 104 -16.49 2.82 -9.57
N ILE A 105 -16.48 3.63 -8.51
CA ILE A 105 -15.41 4.61 -8.25
C ILE A 105 -14.09 3.88 -7.99
N MET A 106 -14.11 2.83 -7.18
CA MET A 106 -12.92 2.02 -6.91
C MET A 106 -12.40 1.34 -8.18
N ASP A 107 -13.28 0.81 -9.03
CA ASP A 107 -12.91 0.22 -10.32
C ASP A 107 -12.31 1.26 -11.28
N MET A 108 -12.85 2.49 -11.29
CA MET A 108 -12.29 3.60 -12.07
C MET A 108 -10.86 3.92 -11.61
N ILE A 109 -10.65 4.07 -10.31
CA ILE A 109 -9.33 4.37 -9.74
C ILE A 109 -8.36 3.22 -10.00
N ALA A 110 -8.79 1.97 -9.81
CA ALA A 110 -7.96 0.78 -10.04
C ALA A 110 -7.52 0.62 -11.50
N LYS A 111 -8.34 1.09 -12.46
CA LYS A 111 -8.01 1.09 -13.90
C LYS A 111 -7.20 2.31 -14.33
N ALA A 112 -7.17 3.37 -13.53
CA ALA A 112 -6.42 4.56 -13.85
C ALA A 112 -4.92 4.25 -13.87
N ARG A 113 -4.22 4.81 -14.86
CA ARG A 113 -2.79 4.58 -15.05
C ARG A 113 -2.05 5.91 -15.04
N VAL A 114 -1.19 6.10 -14.05
CA VAL A 114 -0.35 7.30 -13.89
C VAL A 114 1.09 6.84 -13.81
N ARG A 115 1.97 7.42 -14.64
CA ARG A 115 3.40 7.07 -14.63
C ARG A 115 4.00 7.43 -13.27
N CYS A 116 4.62 6.46 -12.61
CA CYS A 116 5.36 6.68 -11.38
C CYS A 116 6.55 7.62 -11.63
N SER A 117 6.78 8.56 -10.70
CA SER A 117 7.86 9.54 -10.79
C SER A 117 9.25 8.89 -10.80
N LEU A 118 9.41 7.73 -10.17
CA LEU A 118 10.66 6.97 -10.17
C LEU A 118 10.86 6.09 -11.40
N LEU A 119 9.90 5.99 -12.33
CA LEU A 119 10.08 5.24 -13.58
C LEU A 119 10.84 6.09 -14.60
N ASN A 120 12.09 5.73 -14.88
CA ASN A 120 12.92 6.41 -15.89
C ASN A 120 12.59 5.96 -17.32
N ASP A 121 13.19 6.63 -18.29
CA ASP A 121 12.93 6.41 -19.71
C ASP A 121 13.50 5.06 -20.22
N GLU A 122 14.40 4.42 -19.46
CA GLU A 122 14.84 3.04 -19.72
C GLU A 122 13.84 1.99 -19.21
N GLY A 123 12.73 2.41 -18.60
CA GLY A 123 11.73 1.52 -18.02
C GLY A 123 12.15 0.89 -16.68
N LYS A 124 13.13 1.49 -15.99
CA LYS A 124 13.63 1.03 -14.68
C LYS A 124 13.20 2.01 -13.58
N CYS A 125 13.13 1.50 -12.35
CA CYS A 125 12.92 2.34 -11.18
C CYS A 125 14.26 2.98 -10.78
N ASP A 126 14.30 4.30 -10.66
CA ASP A 126 15.48 5.06 -10.23
C ASP A 126 15.87 4.73 -8.78
N LEU A 127 14.92 4.26 -7.97
CA LEU A 127 15.13 3.87 -6.57
C LEU A 127 14.66 2.43 -6.31
N TYR A 128 15.11 1.50 -7.15
CA TYR A 128 14.68 0.09 -7.13
C TYR A 128 14.96 -0.63 -5.80
N ASP A 129 16.08 -0.34 -5.15
CA ASP A 129 16.48 -1.03 -3.91
C ASP A 129 15.69 -0.53 -2.69
N SER A 130 15.17 0.70 -2.74
CA SER A 130 14.33 1.29 -1.67
C SER A 130 12.84 1.28 -2.03
N ARG A 131 12.42 0.34 -2.89
CA ARG A 131 11.02 0.20 -3.29
C ARG A 131 10.10 -0.01 -2.08
N PRO A 132 8.92 0.63 -2.05
CA PRO A 132 7.87 0.35 -1.07
C PRO A 132 7.39 -1.11 -1.09
N VAL A 133 6.73 -1.53 -0.01
CA VAL A 133 6.19 -2.90 0.15
C VAL A 133 5.26 -3.27 -0.99
N THR A 134 4.34 -2.37 -1.38
CA THR A 134 3.39 -2.60 -2.47
C THR A 134 4.10 -2.93 -3.79
N CYS A 135 5.22 -2.27 -4.08
CA CYS A 135 6.02 -2.50 -5.28
C CYS A 135 6.76 -3.85 -5.26
N ARG A 136 7.08 -4.37 -4.06
CA ARG A 136 7.74 -5.67 -3.88
C ARG A 136 6.77 -6.83 -4.02
N LEU A 137 5.52 -6.65 -3.58
CA LEU A 137 4.49 -7.68 -3.62
C LEU A 137 3.74 -7.79 -4.95
N TYR A 138 3.81 -6.80 -5.84
CA TYR A 138 2.99 -6.75 -7.05
C TYR A 138 3.08 -7.99 -7.96
N GLY A 139 4.24 -8.68 -7.95
CA GLY A 139 4.48 -9.87 -8.77
C GLY A 139 3.92 -11.18 -8.20
N VAL A 140 3.41 -11.18 -6.97
CA VAL A 140 2.86 -12.37 -6.29
C VAL A 140 1.37 -12.20 -5.99
N PRO A 141 0.61 -13.31 -5.81
CA PRO A 141 -0.79 -13.22 -5.45
C PRO A 141 -0.97 -12.60 -4.07
N THR A 142 -1.87 -11.64 -3.96
CA THR A 142 -2.19 -10.97 -2.69
C THR A 142 -3.65 -11.19 -2.35
N ALA A 143 -3.95 -11.32 -1.05
CA ALA A 143 -5.32 -11.39 -0.55
C ALA A 143 -5.72 -10.01 -0.02
N ILE A 144 -6.83 -9.47 -0.52
CA ILE A 144 -7.45 -8.23 -0.05
C ILE A 144 -8.93 -8.52 0.18
N GLY A 145 -9.42 -8.34 1.40
CA GLY A 145 -10.83 -8.59 1.74
C GLY A 145 -11.29 -10.01 1.39
N GLY A 146 -10.39 -10.99 1.55
CA GLY A 146 -10.65 -12.40 1.24
C GLY A 146 -10.64 -12.75 -0.25
N ARG A 147 -10.31 -11.82 -1.16
CA ARG A 147 -10.18 -12.07 -2.59
C ARG A 147 -8.72 -12.04 -3.02
N ALA A 148 -8.35 -12.96 -3.89
CA ALA A 148 -7.02 -12.99 -4.48
C ALA A 148 -6.91 -11.98 -5.64
N HIS A 149 -5.84 -11.19 -5.63
CA HIS A 149 -5.47 -10.24 -6.66
C HIS A 149 -4.10 -10.62 -7.21
N THR A 150 -3.94 -10.53 -8.53
CA THR A 150 -2.68 -10.86 -9.22
C THR A 150 -2.40 -9.81 -10.28
N CYS A 151 -1.12 -9.58 -10.58
CA CYS A 151 -0.71 -8.75 -11.71
C CYS A 151 -1.22 -9.35 -13.03
N ALA A 152 -1.72 -8.50 -13.94
CA ALA A 152 -2.21 -8.92 -15.25
C ALA A 152 -1.16 -9.60 -16.13
N LYS A 153 0.14 -9.35 -15.88
CA LYS A 153 1.25 -10.00 -16.58
C LYS A 153 1.69 -11.33 -15.93
N ALA A 154 1.25 -11.61 -14.72
CA ALA A 154 1.58 -12.86 -14.04
C ALA A 154 0.87 -14.04 -14.71
N GLY A 155 1.45 -15.23 -14.62
CA GLY A 155 0.90 -16.47 -15.15
C GLY A 155 -0.05 -17.19 -14.19
N PHE A 156 -0.58 -16.52 -13.17
CA PHE A 156 -1.50 -17.13 -12.21
C PHE A 156 -2.89 -17.31 -12.84
N GLU A 157 -3.34 -18.55 -12.94
CA GLU A 157 -4.63 -18.88 -13.55
C GLU A 157 -5.80 -18.83 -12.55
N PRO A 158 -6.97 -18.26 -12.93
CA PRO A 158 -8.17 -18.30 -12.11
C PRO A 158 -8.61 -19.72 -11.75
N GLY A 159 -9.04 -19.94 -10.51
CA GLY A 159 -9.56 -21.22 -10.03
C GLY A 159 -8.52 -22.23 -9.54
N LYS A 160 -7.22 -21.93 -9.70
CA LYS A 160 -6.13 -22.70 -9.07
C LYS A 160 -5.78 -22.13 -7.70
N GLN A 161 -5.29 -22.99 -6.81
CA GLN A 161 -4.82 -22.59 -5.48
C GLN A 161 -3.35 -22.17 -5.56
N TYR A 162 -3.08 -20.95 -5.09
CA TYR A 162 -1.73 -20.40 -4.97
C TYR A 162 -1.56 -19.78 -3.58
N PRO A 163 -0.33 -19.71 -3.05
CA PRO A 163 -0.05 -18.94 -1.85
C PRO A 163 -0.41 -17.48 -2.07
N THR A 164 -1.11 -16.88 -1.12
CA THR A 164 -1.49 -15.46 -1.15
C THR A 164 -0.90 -14.72 0.03
N VAL A 165 -0.38 -13.53 -0.23
CA VAL A 165 0.12 -12.64 0.82
C VAL A 165 -1.02 -11.81 1.39
N ARG A 166 -1.23 -11.86 2.71
CA ARG A 166 -2.22 -11.04 3.40
C ARG A 166 -1.69 -9.62 3.57
N ILE A 167 -2.14 -8.69 2.74
CA ILE A 167 -1.65 -7.32 2.75
C ILE A 167 -2.05 -6.61 4.05
N GLU A 168 -3.21 -6.94 4.63
CA GLU A 168 -3.73 -6.27 5.82
C GLU A 168 -2.76 -6.35 7.00
N LYS A 169 -2.15 -7.52 7.24
CA LYS A 169 -1.16 -7.69 8.32
C LYS A 169 0.09 -6.83 8.11
N ILE A 170 0.50 -6.62 6.86
CA ILE A 170 1.66 -5.79 6.55
C ILE A 170 1.31 -4.32 6.72
N GLN A 171 0.11 -3.91 6.30
CA GLN A 171 -0.40 -2.56 6.51
C GLN A 171 -0.52 -2.22 8.01
N ASP A 172 -1.02 -3.15 8.82
CA ASP A 172 -1.06 -2.98 10.29
C ASP A 172 0.34 -2.71 10.85
N ARG A 173 1.35 -3.46 10.39
CA ARG A 173 2.74 -3.27 10.83
C ARG A 173 3.33 -1.94 10.36
N LEU A 174 3.02 -1.51 9.14
CA LEU A 174 3.43 -0.20 8.63
C LEU A 174 2.79 0.96 9.42
N MET A 175 1.52 0.81 9.82
CA MET A 175 0.83 1.76 10.68
C MET A 175 1.43 1.79 12.10
N GLU A 176 1.85 0.65 12.65
CA GLU A 176 2.59 0.60 13.92
C GLU A 176 3.90 1.39 13.86
N LEU A 177 4.71 1.17 12.82
CA LEU A 177 5.96 1.94 12.63
C LEU A 177 5.67 3.43 12.42
N SER A 178 4.59 3.77 11.72
CA SER A 178 4.14 5.16 11.54
C SER A 178 3.69 5.79 12.86
N ARG A 179 3.11 5.02 13.79
CA ARG A 179 2.81 5.47 15.16
C ARG A 179 4.08 5.71 15.97
N GLU A 180 5.05 4.81 15.89
CA GLU A 180 6.36 5.00 16.54
C GLU A 180 7.02 6.32 16.10
N ILE A 181 6.91 6.70 14.82
CA ILE A 181 7.39 8.00 14.31
C ILE A 181 6.63 9.16 14.95
N ALA A 182 5.29 9.11 14.97
CA ALA A 182 4.48 10.17 15.54
C ALA A 182 4.75 10.37 17.05
N ASP A 183 4.97 9.27 17.77
CA ASP A 183 5.33 9.28 19.20
C ASP A 183 6.74 9.83 19.42
N ALA A 184 7.72 9.43 18.59
CA ALA A 184 9.12 9.85 18.73
C ALA A 184 9.30 11.37 18.53
N VAL A 185 8.47 11.99 17.71
CA VAL A 185 8.49 13.46 17.49
C VAL A 185 7.56 14.22 18.43
N GLU A 186 6.86 13.53 19.34
CA GLU A 186 5.80 14.10 20.18
C GLU A 186 4.81 14.93 19.34
N SER A 187 4.29 14.33 18.27
CA SER A 187 3.46 15.05 17.30
C SER A 187 2.20 15.64 17.95
N SER A 188 1.89 16.88 17.62
CA SER A 188 0.60 17.50 17.97
C SER A 188 -0.58 17.00 17.14
N TYR A 189 -0.35 16.19 16.09
CA TYR A 189 -1.37 15.71 15.16
C TYR A 189 -1.81 14.28 15.49
N ASP A 190 -3.04 14.11 15.98
CA ASP A 190 -3.52 12.80 16.42
C ASP A 190 -3.61 11.75 15.30
N GLN A 191 -3.79 12.17 14.04
CA GLN A 191 -3.93 11.26 12.88
C GLN A 191 -2.67 11.19 12.00
N LEU A 192 -1.53 11.70 12.45
CA LEU A 192 -0.30 11.70 11.64
C LEU A 192 0.08 10.28 11.18
N SER A 193 -0.03 9.30 12.07
CA SER A 193 0.31 7.90 11.81
C SER A 193 -0.61 7.19 10.79
N GLU A 194 -1.80 7.72 10.57
CA GLU A 194 -2.79 7.19 9.61
C GLU A 194 -2.66 7.85 8.22
N MET A 195 -1.77 8.84 8.09
CA MET A 195 -1.61 9.57 6.84
C MET A 195 -1.11 8.65 5.72
N LEU A 196 -1.83 8.68 4.61
CA LEU A 196 -1.44 8.06 3.36
C LEU A 196 -0.92 9.10 2.37
N VAL A 197 0.23 8.84 1.78
CA VAL A 197 0.96 9.81 0.94
C VAL A 197 1.19 9.22 -0.45
N PRO A 198 0.74 9.88 -1.53
CA PRO A 198 1.11 9.48 -2.88
C PRO A 198 2.63 9.49 -3.04
N LEU A 199 3.17 8.55 -3.82
CA LEU A 199 4.62 8.47 -4.06
C LEU A 199 5.19 9.78 -4.65
N SER A 200 4.44 10.49 -5.50
CA SER A 200 4.84 11.81 -5.99
C SER A 200 5.07 12.82 -4.86
N MET A 201 4.12 12.90 -3.93
CA MET A 201 4.16 13.81 -2.78
C MET A 201 5.25 13.44 -1.77
N SER A 202 5.54 12.14 -1.58
CA SER A 202 6.61 11.74 -0.67
C SER A 202 7.99 12.21 -1.13
N LEU A 203 8.21 12.38 -2.44
CA LEU A 203 9.46 12.95 -2.97
C LEU A 203 9.50 14.47 -2.88
N MET A 204 8.37 15.15 -3.10
CA MET A 204 8.28 16.61 -3.13
C MET A 204 8.23 17.25 -1.75
N ASN A 205 7.70 16.54 -0.75
CA ASN A 205 7.54 17.07 0.61
C ASN A 205 8.89 17.21 1.34
N THR A 206 8.92 18.18 2.26
CA THR A 206 9.96 18.30 3.28
C THR A 206 9.36 17.86 4.61
N TYR A 207 9.89 16.78 5.18
CA TYR A 207 9.41 16.21 6.43
C TYR A 207 10.18 16.78 7.62
N ASP A 208 9.99 18.07 7.88
CA ASP A 208 10.60 18.75 9.01
C ASP A 208 9.71 18.71 10.27
N ALA A 209 10.20 19.35 11.34
CA ALA A 209 9.48 19.46 12.59
C ALA A 209 8.11 20.16 12.45
N GLU A 210 7.96 21.08 11.49
CA GLU A 210 6.69 21.77 11.25
C GLU A 210 5.68 20.82 10.61
N PHE A 211 6.09 20.13 9.54
CA PHE A 211 5.26 19.14 8.86
C PHE A 211 4.77 18.04 9.82
N LEU A 212 5.66 17.59 10.71
CA LEU A 212 5.38 16.52 11.66
C LEU A 212 4.69 17.02 12.95
N GLY A 213 4.55 18.34 13.13
CA GLY A 213 3.96 18.92 14.34
C GLY A 213 4.77 18.61 15.60
N ALA A 214 6.09 18.54 15.49
CA ALA A 214 6.97 18.08 16.55
C ALA A 214 7.08 19.13 17.68
N GLY A 215 6.75 18.73 18.91
CA GLY A 215 6.88 19.59 20.09
C GLY A 215 5.91 20.78 20.17
N SER A 216 4.93 20.88 19.28
CA SER A 216 3.80 21.82 19.44
C SER A 216 2.82 21.31 20.50
N LYS A 217 2.19 22.23 21.25
CA LYS A 217 1.04 21.87 22.10
C LYS A 217 0.00 21.18 21.22
N LYS A 218 -0.60 20.07 21.68
CA LYS A 218 -1.70 19.37 21.02
C LYS A 218 -2.70 20.40 20.50
N ASN A 219 -2.72 20.58 19.19
CA ASN A 219 -3.64 21.46 18.51
C ASN A 219 -4.67 20.55 17.87
N ASP A 220 -5.94 20.72 18.23
CA ASP A 220 -7.09 20.17 17.48
C ASP A 220 -7.29 20.90 16.12
N ALA A 221 -6.20 21.39 15.51
CA ALA A 221 -6.22 22.12 14.24
C ALA A 221 -5.72 21.21 13.12
N PRO A 222 -6.38 21.25 11.94
CA PRO A 222 -6.19 20.26 10.90
C PRO A 222 -4.75 20.23 10.44
N ALA A 223 -4.22 19.02 10.27
CA ALA A 223 -2.99 18.76 9.53
C ALA A 223 -2.90 19.72 8.33
N ALA A 224 -1.73 20.33 8.13
CA ALA A 224 -1.46 21.22 7.01
C ALA A 224 -2.14 20.67 5.76
N ALA A 225 -3.06 21.47 5.20
CA ALA A 225 -4.00 21.01 4.22
C ALA A 225 -3.28 20.38 3.01
N ALA A 226 -3.28 19.04 2.95
CA ALA A 226 -3.52 18.38 1.69
C ALA A 226 -4.74 19.09 1.06
N PRO A 227 -4.72 19.45 -0.23
CA PRO A 227 -5.83 20.15 -0.87
C PRO A 227 -7.13 19.43 -0.49
N ALA A 228 -8.02 20.17 0.19
CA ALA A 228 -9.14 19.65 0.98
C ALA A 228 -9.58 18.26 0.53
N GLN A 229 -9.15 17.24 1.27
CA GLN A 229 -9.73 15.91 1.11
C GLN A 229 -11.21 16.06 1.47
N PRO A 230 -12.14 15.76 0.55
CA PRO A 230 -13.54 15.72 0.92
C PRO A 230 -13.69 14.66 2.02
N THR A 231 -14.38 15.04 3.09
CA THR A 231 -14.81 14.13 4.15
C THR A 231 -15.28 12.82 3.55
N ALA A 232 -14.74 11.70 4.03
CA ALA A 232 -15.13 10.37 3.58
C ALA A 232 -16.67 10.31 3.49
N PRO A 233 -17.25 9.97 2.33
CA PRO A 233 -18.69 9.87 2.22
C PRO A 233 -19.16 8.84 3.26
N ALA A 234 -20.26 9.14 3.94
CA ALA A 234 -20.95 8.15 4.79
C ALA A 234 -21.06 6.83 4.01
N PRO A 235 -20.85 5.67 4.66
CA PRO A 235 -20.91 4.39 3.97
C PRO A 235 -22.18 4.33 3.14
N GLY A 236 -22.00 4.24 1.81
CA GLY A 236 -23.10 4.09 0.88
C GLY A 236 -23.91 2.85 1.26
N ALA A 237 -25.18 2.82 0.86
CA ALA A 237 -26.07 1.71 1.16
C ALA A 237 -25.37 0.38 0.88
N VAL A 238 -25.16 -0.41 1.95
CA VAL A 238 -24.76 -1.81 1.83
C VAL A 238 -25.76 -2.50 0.92
N ALA A 239 -25.27 -3.27 -0.04
CA ALA A 239 -26.13 -4.08 -0.90
C ALA A 239 -27.18 -4.81 -0.03
N ALA A 240 -28.46 -4.53 -0.27
CA ALA A 240 -29.58 -5.06 0.49
C ALA A 240 -29.83 -6.56 0.24
N GLU A 241 -28.89 -7.25 -0.40
CA GLU A 241 -28.94 -8.68 -0.64
C GLU A 241 -27.89 -9.37 0.20
N ALA A 242 -28.34 -10.07 1.24
CA ALA A 242 -27.55 -11.10 1.90
C ALA A 242 -26.98 -12.02 0.82
N LEU A 243 -25.66 -12.31 0.89
CA LEU A 243 -25.03 -13.37 0.11
C LEU A 243 -25.94 -14.60 0.20
N SER A 244 -26.55 -14.96 -0.93
CA SER A 244 -27.58 -15.99 -0.97
C SER A 244 -27.03 -17.24 -0.28
N GLY A 245 -27.74 -17.75 0.73
CA GLY A 245 -27.38 -18.91 1.53
C GLY A 245 -27.41 -20.22 0.73
N LYS A 246 -26.63 -20.29 -0.35
CA LYS A 246 -26.41 -21.50 -1.13
C LYS A 246 -25.30 -22.29 -0.45
N SER A 247 -25.52 -23.58 -0.37
CA SER A 247 -24.58 -24.56 0.15
C SER A 247 -23.24 -24.49 -0.59
N CYS A 248 -22.17 -24.79 0.14
CA CYS A 248 -20.82 -24.95 -0.39
C CYS A 248 -20.84 -26.03 -1.49
N SER A 249 -20.31 -25.72 -2.67
CA SER A 249 -20.27 -26.67 -3.80
C SER A 249 -19.35 -27.87 -3.55
N THR A 250 -18.48 -27.80 -2.55
CA THR A 250 -17.51 -28.85 -2.22
C THR A 250 -18.08 -29.89 -1.24
N CYS A 251 -18.91 -29.47 -0.28
CA CYS A 251 -19.44 -30.37 0.76
C CYS A 251 -20.96 -30.33 0.92
N GLY A 252 -21.68 -29.47 0.19
CA GLY A 252 -23.13 -29.35 0.26
C GLY A 252 -23.66 -28.69 1.53
N GLU A 253 -22.79 -28.32 2.47
CA GLU A 253 -23.17 -27.70 3.75
C GLU A 253 -23.35 -26.19 3.64
N LYS A 254 -24.16 -25.62 4.54
CA LYS A 254 -24.39 -24.17 4.59
C LYS A 254 -23.12 -23.43 5.08
N PRO A 255 -22.85 -22.22 4.55
CA PRO A 255 -21.80 -21.36 5.09
C PRO A 255 -22.00 -21.13 6.60
N GLY A 256 -20.97 -21.40 7.41
CA GLY A 256 -21.02 -21.24 8.88
C GLY A 256 -21.58 -22.43 9.65
N SER A 257 -21.67 -23.62 9.04
CA SER A 257 -21.94 -24.87 9.78
C SER A 257 -20.73 -25.33 10.58
N SER A 258 -20.93 -26.18 11.60
CA SER A 258 -19.83 -26.77 12.39
C SER A 258 -18.88 -27.65 11.56
N ALA A 259 -19.27 -28.02 10.33
CA ALA A 259 -18.38 -28.65 9.36
C ALA A 259 -17.25 -27.72 8.89
N CYS A 260 -17.45 -26.39 8.94
CA CYS A 260 -16.43 -25.40 8.61
C CYS A 260 -15.32 -25.31 9.67
N ASP A 261 -15.61 -25.67 10.93
CA ASP A 261 -14.63 -25.58 12.03
C ASP A 261 -13.56 -26.68 11.95
N THR A 262 -13.85 -27.79 11.27
CA THR A 262 -12.95 -28.95 11.14
C THR A 262 -12.40 -29.13 9.72
N CYS A 263 -12.96 -28.43 8.74
CA CYS A 263 -12.40 -28.34 7.40
C CYS A 263 -11.18 -27.42 7.41
N GLY A 264 -10.03 -27.97 7.80
CA GLY A 264 -8.73 -27.34 7.59
C GLY A 264 -8.50 -27.14 6.09
N GLY A 265 -8.96 -26.00 5.57
CA GLY A 265 -8.55 -25.46 4.27
C GLY A 265 -7.09 -25.05 4.36
N GLY A 266 -6.20 -26.03 4.38
CA GLY A 266 -4.77 -25.87 4.53
C GLY A 266 -4.17 -25.21 3.31
N THR A 267 -4.05 -23.88 3.34
CA THR A 267 -3.04 -23.07 2.62
C THR A 267 -3.06 -21.65 3.21
N VAL A 268 -2.73 -21.53 4.50
CA VAL A 268 -2.49 -20.25 5.17
C VAL A 268 -1.21 -20.44 5.96
N TRP A 269 -0.17 -19.69 5.62
CA TRP A 269 1.07 -19.67 6.38
C TRP A 269 1.10 -18.44 7.29
N GLU A 270 1.43 -18.67 8.55
CA GLU A 270 1.66 -17.64 9.56
C GLU A 270 3.17 -17.47 9.76
N ILE A 271 3.63 -16.22 9.85
CA ILE A 271 4.95 -15.88 10.34
C ILE A 271 4.75 -15.18 11.67
N GLY A 272 5.45 -15.65 12.72
CA GLY A 272 5.50 -14.97 14.03
C GLY A 272 5.08 -15.76 15.27
N ALA A 273 4.85 -17.08 15.19
CA ALA A 273 4.61 -17.86 16.40
C ALA A 273 5.91 -18.01 17.23
N SER A 274 6.04 -17.22 18.30
CA SER A 274 6.92 -17.57 19.42
C SER A 274 6.35 -18.79 20.15
N PRO A 275 7.20 -19.69 20.68
CA PRO A 275 6.76 -20.97 21.22
C PRO A 275 5.90 -20.77 22.47
N GLU A 276 4.78 -21.50 22.50
CA GLU A 276 3.81 -21.54 23.58
C GLU A 276 4.49 -21.81 24.93
N ARG A 277 4.20 -20.98 25.93
CA ARG A 277 4.44 -21.32 27.33
C ARG A 277 3.19 -22.01 27.89
N LYS A 278 3.44 -23.20 28.45
CA LYS A 278 2.55 -24.20 29.06
C LYS A 278 1.35 -23.65 29.83
#